data_AF-A0A2A2WMC6-F1
#
_entry.id   AF-A0A2A2WMC6-F1
#
_cell.length_a   1.000
_cell.length_b   1.000
_cell.length_c   1.000
_cell.angle_alpha   90.00
_cell.angle_beta   90.00
_cell.angle_gamma   90.00
#
_symmetry.space_group_name_H-M   'P 1'
#
loop_
_entity.id
_entity.type
_entity.pdbx_description
1 polymer ?
#
loop_
_entity_poly.entity_id
_entity_poly.type
_entity_poly.pdbx_seq_one_letter_code
_entity_poly.pdbx_strand_id
1 'polypeptide(L)'
;MTSTAPTRAPHPPGRPSTALLTDKYELTMISAALADGTADRPCVFEVFARRLPAGRRYGVVGGTGRLLERLRDFRFGEQELATVADSLDERTLGWLRDFRFTGRMDGYPEGELFFPGSPVLTVRGGFAECVLMETLVLSVLNHDSAIASAAARMTSAADGRPIIEMGSRRTHEEAAVAAARASYLTGFASTSNVEATRRHGVPSAGTSAHAFTLLHTGPDGPDEASAFRSQVAALGVGTTLLVDTYDITRGVATAIEVAGPGLGGVRIDSGDLGMLARQVRVQLDSLGAHGTRIVVSGDLDEYAIAALRAEPVDAYGVGTRLVTGSGAPTAGMVYKLVEVDGIPVAKRSTHKESLPGAKRAVRLHRRSGTAVEEVLLPWAGSLNAEPGLDQRDLMVPLMRDGDPVPDLPTLEESRAFHESAIVTLPWEGLALSEGEPAVPVRVVPPRP
;
A
#
# COMPACT_ATOMS: atom_id res chain seq x y z
N MET A 1 23.77 -37.72 -19.34
CA MET A 1 23.67 -36.32 -19.82
C MET A 1 23.77 -35.43 -18.61
N THR A 2 24.93 -34.83 -18.40
CA THR A 2 25.21 -33.89 -17.30
C THR A 2 24.43 -32.60 -17.55
N SER A 3 23.38 -32.39 -16.76
CA SER A 3 22.63 -31.14 -16.74
C SER A 3 23.51 -30.06 -16.14
N THR A 4 24.02 -29.17 -16.98
CA THR A 4 24.69 -27.94 -16.56
C THR A 4 23.65 -27.02 -15.93
N ALA A 5 23.77 -26.81 -14.62
CA ALA A 5 22.99 -25.81 -13.90
C ALA A 5 23.16 -24.42 -14.58
N PRO A 6 22.08 -23.66 -14.79
CA PRO A 6 22.19 -22.33 -15.39
C PRO A 6 23.01 -21.43 -14.46
N THR A 7 23.99 -20.76 -15.05
CA THR A 7 24.92 -19.87 -14.35
C THR A 7 24.15 -18.65 -13.83
N ARG A 8 24.27 -18.40 -12.51
CA ARG A 8 23.60 -17.32 -11.78
C ARG A 8 23.95 -15.95 -12.39
N ALA A 9 22.94 -15.16 -12.74
CA ALA A 9 23.15 -13.73 -12.94
C ALA A 9 23.54 -13.10 -11.59
N PRO A 10 24.66 -12.36 -11.49
CA PRO A 10 24.99 -11.62 -10.28
C PRO A 10 23.91 -10.55 -10.03
N HIS A 11 23.59 -10.33 -8.75
CA HIS A 11 22.66 -9.26 -8.34
C HIS A 11 23.12 -7.90 -8.88
N PRO A 12 22.18 -6.99 -9.19
CA PRO A 12 22.55 -5.59 -9.32
C PRO A 12 23.20 -5.15 -7.99
N PRO A 13 24.42 -4.60 -8.01
CA PRO A 13 25.09 -4.18 -6.79
C PRO A 13 24.25 -3.13 -6.05
N GLY A 14 24.00 -3.33 -4.75
CA GLY A 14 23.53 -2.27 -3.85
C GLY A 14 22.21 -2.46 -3.08
N ARG A 15 21.47 -3.57 -3.20
CA ARG A 15 20.35 -3.86 -2.28
C ARG A 15 20.83 -4.74 -1.11
N PRO A 16 20.67 -4.32 0.16
CA PRO A 16 21.01 -5.15 1.32
C PRO A 16 20.07 -6.37 1.42
N SER A 17 20.58 -7.48 1.96
CA SER A 17 19.78 -8.68 2.21
C SER A 17 18.60 -8.37 3.13
N THR A 18 17.47 -9.02 2.88
CA THR A 18 16.29 -8.92 3.74
C THR A 18 16.25 -10.04 4.79
N ALA A 19 17.24 -10.94 4.81
CA ALA A 19 17.21 -12.14 5.65
C ALA A 19 17.23 -11.84 7.16
N LEU A 20 17.85 -10.72 7.57
CA LEU A 20 17.83 -10.26 8.97
C LEU A 20 16.63 -9.38 9.31
N LEU A 21 15.71 -9.12 8.36
CA LEU A 21 14.41 -8.48 8.63
C LEU A 21 13.40 -9.53 9.15
N THR A 22 13.83 -10.25 10.17
CA THR A 22 13.20 -11.43 10.78
C THR A 22 13.24 -11.24 12.29
N ASP A 23 12.29 -11.83 13.01
CA ASP A 23 12.35 -11.82 14.47
C ASP A 23 13.15 -13.02 14.97
N LYS A 24 13.96 -12.82 16.01
CA LYS A 24 14.82 -13.87 16.57
C LYS A 24 14.07 -15.16 16.94
N TYR A 25 12.79 -15.05 17.31
CA TYR A 25 11.99 -16.22 17.67
C TYR A 25 11.80 -17.19 16.50
N GLU A 26 11.74 -16.71 15.25
CA GLU A 26 11.62 -17.55 14.04
C GLU A 26 12.85 -18.47 13.95
N LEU A 27 14.05 -17.90 14.15
CA LEU A 27 15.31 -18.66 14.15
C LEU A 27 15.39 -19.68 15.28
N THR A 28 14.88 -19.34 16.48
CA THR A 28 14.85 -20.30 17.59
C THR A 28 13.86 -21.44 17.37
N MET A 29 12.72 -21.18 16.70
CA MET A 29 11.77 -22.23 16.32
C MET A 29 12.36 -23.16 15.26
N ILE A 30 13.11 -22.61 14.30
CA ILE A 30 13.81 -23.41 13.28
C ILE A 30 14.85 -24.31 13.93
N SER A 31 15.69 -23.80 14.82
CA SER A 31 16.68 -24.61 15.55
C SER A 31 16.01 -25.76 16.32
N ALA A 32 14.92 -25.49 17.04
CA ALA A 32 14.17 -26.52 17.74
C ALA A 32 13.54 -27.56 16.79
N ALA A 33 12.95 -27.13 15.68
CA ALA A 33 12.31 -28.01 14.70
C ALA A 33 13.32 -28.86 13.92
N LEU A 34 14.54 -28.34 13.68
CA LEU A 34 15.65 -29.11 13.11
C LEU A 34 16.21 -30.12 14.12
N ALA A 35 16.12 -29.84 15.42
CA ALA A 35 16.58 -30.73 16.47
C ALA A 35 15.62 -31.92 16.69
N ASP A 36 14.31 -31.68 16.67
CA ASP A 36 13.28 -32.70 16.90
C ASP A 36 12.77 -33.40 15.63
N GLY A 37 13.24 -32.97 14.45
CA GLY A 37 12.91 -33.57 13.16
C GLY A 37 11.59 -33.09 12.56
N THR A 38 11.00 -32.00 13.06
CA THR A 38 9.73 -31.45 12.57
C THR A 38 9.87 -30.33 11.53
N ALA A 39 11.10 -29.87 11.24
CA ALA A 39 11.39 -28.76 10.33
C ALA A 39 10.74 -28.88 8.93
N ASP A 40 10.69 -30.09 8.38
CA ASP A 40 10.21 -30.34 7.01
C ASP A 40 8.74 -30.74 6.95
N ARG A 41 8.02 -30.76 8.08
CA ARG A 41 6.60 -31.14 8.10
C ARG A 41 5.78 -30.21 7.19
N PRO A 42 5.01 -30.76 6.23
CA PRO A 42 4.08 -29.98 5.42
C PRO A 42 3.16 -29.11 6.28
N CYS A 43 3.22 -27.80 6.06
CA CYS A 43 2.43 -26.81 6.76
C CYS A 43 1.71 -25.88 5.79
N VAL A 44 0.57 -25.36 6.24
CA VAL A 44 -0.14 -24.25 5.60
C VAL A 44 -0.28 -23.11 6.60
N PHE A 45 0.23 -21.94 6.22
CA PHE A 45 0.05 -20.71 6.95
C PHE A 45 -0.83 -19.74 6.16
N GLU A 46 -1.66 -18.98 6.87
CA GLU A 46 -2.54 -17.96 6.28
C GLU A 46 -2.30 -16.59 6.90
N VAL A 47 -2.43 -15.56 6.07
CA VAL A 47 -2.39 -14.15 6.44
C VAL A 47 -3.77 -13.54 6.31
N PHE A 48 -4.29 -13.00 7.40
CA PHE A 48 -5.62 -12.38 7.42
C PHE A 48 -5.71 -11.30 8.50
N ALA A 49 -6.60 -10.33 8.30
CA ALA A 49 -6.96 -9.36 9.33
C ALA A 49 -8.09 -9.91 10.20
N ARG A 50 -8.00 -9.80 11.53
CA ARG A 50 -9.10 -10.23 12.43
C ARG A 50 -10.30 -9.27 12.42
N ARG A 51 -10.01 -8.01 12.13
CA ARG A 51 -10.95 -6.89 12.08
C ARG A 51 -10.36 -5.81 11.20
N LEU A 52 -11.22 -4.96 10.64
CA LEU A 52 -10.76 -3.72 10.03
C LEU A 52 -10.52 -2.67 11.13
N PRO A 53 -9.66 -1.66 10.88
CA PRO A 53 -9.64 -0.45 11.69
C PRO A 53 -11.04 0.16 11.84
N ALA A 54 -11.30 0.81 12.98
CA ALA A 54 -12.61 1.38 13.28
C ALA A 54 -13.10 2.31 12.15
N GLY A 55 -14.37 2.15 11.75
CA GLY A 55 -14.99 2.93 10.67
C GLY A 55 -14.59 2.55 9.24
N ARG A 56 -13.66 1.60 9.04
CA ARG A 56 -13.32 1.12 7.70
C ARG A 56 -14.28 0.03 7.23
N ARG A 57 -14.80 0.20 6.01
CA ARG A 57 -15.75 -0.70 5.36
C ARG A 57 -15.10 -1.85 4.59
N TYR A 58 -13.83 -1.70 4.24
CA TYR A 58 -13.02 -2.67 3.52
C TYR A 58 -11.53 -2.42 3.84
N GLY A 59 -10.68 -3.40 3.55
CA GLY A 59 -9.25 -3.19 3.34
C GLY A 59 -8.90 -3.39 1.86
N VAL A 60 -7.75 -2.90 1.44
CA VAL A 60 -7.18 -3.11 0.10
C VAL A 60 -5.87 -3.85 0.23
N VAL A 61 -5.71 -4.95 -0.51
CA VAL A 61 -4.48 -5.73 -0.57
C VAL A 61 -3.42 -4.91 -1.27
N GLY A 62 -2.39 -4.53 -0.53
CA GLY A 62 -1.19 -3.85 -1.05
C GLY A 62 0.07 -4.58 -0.61
N GLY A 63 1.10 -4.49 -1.44
CA GLY A 63 2.46 -4.95 -1.13
C GLY A 63 2.83 -6.31 -1.71
N THR A 64 1.95 -6.97 -2.46
CA THR A 64 2.22 -8.29 -3.07
C THR A 64 3.43 -8.24 -3.99
N GLY A 65 3.49 -7.31 -4.95
CA GLY A 65 4.65 -7.18 -5.83
C GLY A 65 5.95 -6.90 -5.06
N ARG A 66 5.89 -6.04 -4.03
CA ARG A 66 7.06 -5.76 -3.19
C ARG A 66 7.49 -6.97 -2.37
N LEU A 67 6.56 -7.73 -1.80
CA LEU A 67 6.85 -8.95 -1.05
C LEU A 67 7.62 -9.93 -1.93
N LEU A 68 7.13 -10.17 -3.15
CA LEU A 68 7.77 -11.10 -4.09
C LEU A 68 9.16 -10.63 -4.52
N GLU A 69 9.38 -9.32 -4.70
CA GLU A 69 10.73 -8.77 -4.90
C GLU A 69 11.64 -9.05 -3.69
N ARG A 70 11.17 -8.80 -2.47
CA ARG A 70 11.96 -8.98 -1.24
C ARG A 70 12.29 -10.44 -0.97
N LEU A 71 11.39 -11.36 -1.28
CA LEU A 71 11.63 -12.80 -1.12
C LEU A 71 12.75 -13.34 -2.03
N ARG A 72 12.96 -12.72 -3.20
CA ARG A 72 14.10 -13.04 -4.07
C ARG A 72 15.43 -12.69 -3.40
N ASP A 73 15.46 -11.59 -2.66
CA ASP A 73 16.63 -11.07 -1.95
C ASP A 73 16.80 -11.67 -0.53
N PHE A 74 15.86 -12.52 -0.08
CA PHE A 74 15.87 -13.12 1.25
C PHE A 74 16.84 -14.30 1.31
N ARG A 75 18.13 -14.00 1.51
CA ARG A 75 19.22 -14.99 1.58
C ARG A 75 20.20 -14.65 2.70
N PHE A 76 20.67 -15.67 3.42
CA PHE A 76 21.68 -15.50 4.46
C PHE A 76 23.06 -15.65 3.83
N GLY A 77 23.72 -14.52 3.56
CA GLY A 77 25.13 -14.51 3.16
C GLY A 77 26.03 -14.63 4.38
N GLU A 78 27.34 -14.63 4.14
CA GLU A 78 28.35 -14.76 5.20
C GLU A 78 28.23 -13.67 6.27
N GLN A 79 27.86 -12.44 5.89
CA GLN A 79 27.69 -11.34 6.85
C GLN A 79 26.44 -11.54 7.72
N GLU A 80 25.32 -11.98 7.13
CA GLU A 80 24.11 -12.28 7.87
C GLU A 80 24.30 -13.47 8.83
N LEU A 81 24.97 -14.53 8.36
CA LEU A 81 25.28 -15.71 9.18
C LEU A 81 26.22 -15.36 10.34
N ALA A 82 27.26 -14.57 10.10
CA ALA A 82 28.18 -14.13 11.15
C ALA A 82 27.45 -13.36 12.26
N THR A 83 26.42 -12.58 11.92
CA THR A 83 25.63 -11.80 12.89
C THR A 83 24.86 -12.69 13.87
N VAL A 84 24.41 -13.88 13.43
CA VAL A 84 23.60 -14.78 14.25
C VAL A 84 24.38 -15.99 14.78
N ALA A 85 25.66 -16.14 14.40
CA ALA A 85 26.50 -17.29 14.71
C ALA A 85 26.61 -17.61 16.21
N ASP A 86 26.78 -16.60 17.05
CA ASP A 86 26.91 -16.78 18.52
C ASP A 86 25.60 -17.26 19.19
N SER A 87 24.50 -17.24 18.45
CA SER A 87 23.15 -17.41 18.98
C SER A 87 22.39 -18.58 18.35
N LEU A 88 23.05 -19.38 17.50
CA LEU A 88 22.49 -20.52 16.78
C LEU A 88 23.52 -21.65 16.71
N ASP A 89 23.06 -22.90 16.64
CA ASP A 89 23.94 -24.05 16.43
C ASP A 89 24.40 -24.18 14.97
N GLU A 90 25.47 -24.94 14.74
CA GLU A 90 26.03 -25.15 13.39
C GLU A 90 25.03 -25.78 12.42
N ARG A 91 24.10 -26.62 12.92
CA ARG A 91 23.05 -27.23 12.11
C ARG A 91 22.12 -26.16 11.54
N THR A 92 21.69 -25.23 12.38
CA THR A 92 20.80 -24.13 12.01
C THR A 92 21.51 -23.15 11.09
N LEU A 93 22.77 -22.81 11.38
CA LEU A 93 23.59 -21.97 10.50
C LEU A 93 23.79 -22.61 9.12
N GLY A 94 24.03 -23.93 9.07
CA GLY A 94 24.08 -24.71 7.84
C GLY A 94 22.77 -24.63 7.05
N TRP A 95 21.64 -24.84 7.72
CA TRP A 95 20.32 -24.74 7.09
C TRP A 95 20.04 -23.32 6.56
N LEU A 96 20.37 -22.27 7.32
CA LEU A 96 20.19 -20.87 6.88
C LEU A 96 21.08 -20.51 5.68
N ARG A 97 22.31 -21.03 5.65
CA ARG A 97 23.25 -20.83 4.53
C ARG A 97 22.68 -21.37 3.21
N ASP A 98 22.07 -22.55 3.27
CA ASP A 98 21.50 -23.22 2.12
C ASP A 98 20.04 -22.81 1.84
N PHE A 99 19.45 -21.98 2.71
CA PHE A 99 18.04 -21.61 2.64
C PHE A 99 17.70 -20.93 1.31
N ARG A 100 16.72 -21.53 0.63
CA ARG A 100 15.90 -20.91 -0.40
C ARG A 100 14.46 -21.33 -0.12
N PHE A 101 13.53 -20.38 -0.19
CA PHE A 101 12.12 -20.75 -0.16
C PHE A 101 11.81 -21.60 -1.40
N THR A 102 11.29 -22.81 -1.20
CA THR A 102 10.85 -23.74 -2.23
C THR A 102 9.35 -24.01 -2.18
N GLY A 103 8.66 -23.41 -1.21
CA GLY A 103 7.22 -23.50 -1.07
C GLY A 103 6.40 -22.80 -2.17
N ARG A 104 5.10 -22.73 -1.91
CA ARG A 104 4.09 -22.13 -2.78
C ARG A 104 3.37 -21.01 -2.06
N MET A 105 3.01 -19.97 -2.80
CA MET A 105 2.16 -18.90 -2.30
C MET A 105 0.96 -18.69 -3.22
N ASP A 106 -0.20 -18.55 -2.61
CA ASP A 106 -1.46 -18.18 -3.24
C ASP A 106 -2.03 -16.99 -2.48
N GLY A 107 -2.63 -16.03 -3.15
CA GLY A 107 -3.16 -14.87 -2.45
C GLY A 107 -4.14 -14.10 -3.30
N TYR A 108 -4.67 -13.04 -2.73
CA TYR A 108 -5.52 -12.11 -3.47
C TYR A 108 -4.66 -11.31 -4.46
N PRO A 109 -5.21 -10.96 -5.64
CA PRO A 109 -4.56 -10.00 -6.53
C PRO A 109 -4.24 -8.69 -5.79
N GLU A 110 -3.11 -8.07 -6.11
CA GLU A 110 -2.81 -6.75 -5.57
C GLU A 110 -3.85 -5.73 -6.06
N GLY A 111 -4.37 -4.89 -5.15
CA GLY A 111 -5.50 -4.01 -5.41
C GLY A 111 -6.88 -4.61 -5.07
N GLU A 112 -6.97 -5.90 -4.75
CA GLU A 112 -8.22 -6.55 -4.32
C GLU A 112 -8.70 -6.00 -2.97
N LEU A 113 -10.01 -6.02 -2.75
CA LEU A 113 -10.61 -5.69 -1.45
C LEU A 113 -10.53 -6.92 -0.53
N PHE A 114 -10.31 -6.73 0.77
CA PHE A 114 -10.38 -7.81 1.75
C PHE A 114 -11.25 -7.44 2.93
N PHE A 115 -11.76 -8.48 3.59
CA PHE A 115 -12.64 -8.39 4.74
C PHE A 115 -12.11 -9.22 5.91
N PRO A 116 -12.59 -8.99 7.15
CA PRO A 116 -12.10 -9.71 8.32
C PRO A 116 -12.21 -11.24 8.20
N GLY A 117 -11.14 -11.94 8.58
CA GLY A 117 -11.07 -13.40 8.58
C GLY A 117 -10.61 -14.02 7.27
N SER A 118 -10.56 -13.25 6.19
CA SER A 118 -10.27 -13.77 4.85
C SER A 118 -8.78 -13.97 4.59
N PRO A 119 -8.37 -15.12 4.00
CA PRO A 119 -6.96 -15.46 3.80
C PRO A 119 -6.37 -14.70 2.60
N VAL A 120 -5.90 -13.48 2.85
CA VAL A 120 -5.28 -12.59 1.84
C VAL A 120 -4.03 -13.23 1.21
N LEU A 121 -3.27 -13.98 1.99
CA LEU A 121 -2.12 -14.77 1.51
C LEU A 121 -2.13 -16.13 2.19
N THR A 122 -1.79 -17.17 1.44
CA THR A 122 -1.56 -18.53 1.94
C THR A 122 -0.17 -18.99 1.52
N VAL A 123 0.61 -19.50 2.47
CA VAL A 123 1.97 -20.01 2.27
C VAL A 123 2.00 -21.50 2.60
N ARG A 124 2.55 -22.30 1.68
CA ARG A 124 2.63 -23.77 1.80
C ARG A 124 4.06 -24.25 1.61
N GLY A 125 4.51 -25.15 2.47
CA GLY A 125 5.87 -25.70 2.42
C GLY A 125 6.23 -26.44 3.70
N GLY A 126 7.52 -26.71 3.93
CA GLY A 126 8.00 -27.20 5.22
C GLY A 126 7.82 -26.16 6.32
N PHE A 127 7.66 -26.60 7.56
CA PHE A 127 7.51 -25.72 8.73
C PHE A 127 8.61 -24.65 8.80
N ALA A 128 9.88 -25.06 8.69
CA ALA A 128 11.03 -24.16 8.82
C ALA A 128 11.05 -23.09 7.71
N GLU A 129 10.70 -23.44 6.48
CA GLU A 129 10.60 -22.45 5.40
C GLU A 129 9.45 -21.46 5.64
N CYS A 130 8.27 -21.97 6.01
CA CYS A 130 7.09 -21.13 6.13
C CYS A 130 7.14 -20.19 7.35
N VAL A 131 7.74 -20.65 8.45
CA VAL A 131 7.85 -19.85 9.68
C VAL A 131 8.85 -18.72 9.53
N LEU A 132 9.92 -18.92 8.75
CA LEU A 132 10.94 -17.88 8.51
C LEU A 132 10.40 -16.67 7.74
N MET A 133 9.29 -16.82 7.02
CA MET A 133 8.71 -15.77 6.20
C MET A 133 7.77 -14.84 7.00
N GLU A 134 7.38 -15.21 8.23
CA GLU A 134 6.28 -14.55 8.96
C GLU A 134 6.53 -13.05 9.13
N THR A 135 7.68 -12.64 9.67
CA THR A 135 7.98 -11.24 9.95
C THR A 135 8.08 -10.39 8.68
N LEU A 136 8.73 -10.88 7.62
CA LEU A 136 8.82 -10.15 6.35
C LEU A 136 7.44 -9.98 5.70
N VAL A 137 6.66 -11.05 5.63
CA VAL A 137 5.31 -11.05 5.06
C VAL A 137 4.41 -10.07 5.81
N LEU A 138 4.40 -10.14 7.14
CA LEU A 138 3.59 -9.25 7.96
C LEU A 138 4.05 -7.80 7.87
N SER A 139 5.35 -7.54 7.86
CA SER A 139 5.89 -6.19 7.71
C SER A 139 5.43 -5.55 6.40
N VAL A 140 5.52 -6.29 5.29
CA VAL A 140 5.13 -5.79 3.97
C VAL A 140 3.63 -5.58 3.86
N LEU A 141 2.83 -6.63 4.10
CA LEU A 141 1.40 -6.57 3.85
C LEU A 141 0.67 -5.65 4.82
N ASN A 142 1.09 -5.57 6.09
CA ASN A 142 0.45 -4.66 7.04
C ASN A 142 0.67 -3.19 6.67
N HIS A 143 1.89 -2.82 6.32
CA HIS A 143 2.20 -1.44 5.96
C HIS A 143 1.46 -1.06 4.67
N ASP A 144 1.64 -1.83 3.61
CA ASP A 144 1.14 -1.44 2.28
C ASP A 144 -0.36 -1.47 2.20
N SER A 145 -1.00 -2.48 2.79
CA SER A 145 -2.45 -2.56 2.82
C SER A 145 -3.06 -1.44 3.68
N ALA A 146 -2.37 -0.98 4.74
CA ALA A 146 -2.82 0.16 5.53
C ALA A 146 -2.83 1.46 4.72
N ILE A 147 -1.75 1.72 3.97
CA ILE A 147 -1.61 2.88 3.08
C ILE A 147 -2.59 2.78 1.91
N ALA A 148 -2.63 1.64 1.21
CA ALA A 148 -3.50 1.40 0.07
C ALA A 148 -4.97 1.64 0.42
N SER A 149 -5.41 1.13 1.58
CA SER A 149 -6.77 1.34 2.08
C SER A 149 -7.07 2.80 2.41
N ALA A 150 -6.11 3.54 2.98
CA ALA A 150 -6.27 4.97 3.26
C ALA A 150 -6.35 5.78 1.95
N ALA A 151 -5.45 5.50 1.02
CA ALA A 151 -5.43 6.13 -0.30
C ALA A 151 -6.70 5.84 -1.11
N ALA A 152 -7.24 4.62 -1.09
CA ALA A 152 -8.50 4.28 -1.78
C ALA A 152 -9.69 5.11 -1.27
N ARG A 153 -9.76 5.33 0.05
CA ARG A 153 -10.77 6.19 0.68
C ARG A 153 -10.59 7.66 0.29
N MET A 154 -9.35 8.15 0.28
CA MET A 154 -9.02 9.52 -0.15
C MET A 154 -9.35 9.74 -1.64
N THR A 155 -9.00 8.79 -2.51
CA THR A 155 -9.33 8.82 -3.95
C THR A 155 -10.85 8.85 -4.15
N SER A 156 -11.59 8.02 -3.42
CA SER A 156 -13.07 8.03 -3.47
C SER A 156 -13.65 9.38 -3.03
N ALA A 157 -13.08 9.99 -1.98
CA ALA A 157 -13.50 11.29 -1.48
C ALA A 157 -13.17 12.45 -2.45
N ALA A 158 -12.09 12.33 -3.23
CA ALA A 158 -11.63 13.36 -4.16
C ALA A 158 -12.45 13.45 -5.46
N ASP A 159 -13.33 12.46 -5.74
CA ASP A 159 -14.30 12.51 -6.83
C ASP A 159 -13.68 12.84 -8.21
N GLY A 160 -12.60 12.13 -8.54
CA GLY A 160 -11.88 12.30 -9.80
C GLY A 160 -10.86 13.44 -9.82
N ARG A 161 -10.79 14.29 -8.79
CA ARG A 161 -9.73 15.30 -8.66
C ARG A 161 -8.40 14.60 -8.32
N PRO A 162 -7.29 14.94 -9.00
CA PRO A 162 -6.01 14.29 -8.77
C PRO A 162 -5.47 14.54 -7.36
N ILE A 163 -4.89 13.49 -6.78
CA ILE A 163 -4.19 13.55 -5.50
C ILE A 163 -2.71 13.26 -5.71
N ILE A 164 -1.86 14.03 -5.05
CA ILE A 164 -0.40 13.91 -5.07
C ILE A 164 0.08 13.41 -3.71
N GLU A 165 0.87 12.34 -3.68
CA GLU A 165 1.52 11.85 -2.47
C GLU A 165 2.72 12.73 -2.11
N MET A 166 2.69 13.35 -0.92
CA MET A 166 3.69 14.32 -0.44
C MET A 166 4.21 14.00 0.98
N GLY A 167 4.04 12.77 1.46
CA GLY A 167 4.27 12.35 2.83
C GLY A 167 5.68 11.84 3.14
N SER A 168 6.59 11.80 2.16
CA SER A 168 7.94 11.23 2.33
C SER A 168 8.72 11.77 3.54
N ARG A 169 8.52 13.04 3.93
CA ARG A 169 9.18 13.68 5.07
C ARG A 169 8.59 13.35 6.45
N ARG A 170 7.57 12.48 6.50
CA ARG A 170 6.78 12.14 7.70
C ARG A 170 6.81 10.65 8.04
N THR A 171 7.60 9.88 7.31
CA THR A 171 7.79 8.43 7.52
C THR A 171 9.24 8.05 7.21
N HIS A 172 9.61 6.81 7.51
CA HIS A 172 10.96 6.29 7.26
C HIS A 172 11.27 6.19 5.76
N GLU A 173 12.54 6.23 5.42
CA GLU A 173 13.06 6.42 4.06
C GLU A 173 12.55 5.35 3.08
N GLU A 174 12.62 4.07 3.44
CA GLU A 174 12.07 2.98 2.61
C GLU A 174 10.53 2.88 2.71
N ALA A 175 9.95 3.29 3.84
CA ALA A 175 8.49 3.35 4.01
C ALA A 175 7.87 4.48 3.16
N ALA A 176 8.61 5.56 2.88
CA ALA A 176 8.18 6.63 1.99
C ALA A 176 8.03 6.13 0.55
N VAL A 177 9.01 5.36 0.07
CA VAL A 177 8.97 4.74 -1.28
C VAL A 177 7.81 3.73 -1.37
N ALA A 178 7.64 2.93 -0.32
CA ALA A 178 6.53 2.00 -0.18
C ALA A 178 5.16 2.69 -0.22
N ALA A 179 4.98 3.76 0.54
CA ALA A 179 3.73 4.49 0.61
C ALA A 179 3.37 5.19 -0.71
N ALA A 180 4.37 5.75 -1.40
CA ALA A 180 4.22 6.30 -2.74
C ALA A 180 3.72 5.25 -3.75
N ARG A 181 4.31 4.04 -3.73
CA ARG A 181 3.84 2.90 -4.55
C ARG A 181 2.41 2.49 -4.19
N ALA A 182 2.12 2.29 -2.91
CA ALA A 182 0.84 1.79 -2.44
C ALA A 182 -0.31 2.80 -2.64
N SER A 183 -0.03 4.11 -2.57
CA SER A 183 -1.03 5.14 -2.89
C SER A 183 -1.29 5.25 -4.38
N TYR A 184 -0.26 5.10 -5.22
CA TYR A 184 -0.44 5.02 -6.67
C TYR A 184 -1.25 3.79 -7.09
N LEU A 185 -1.07 2.64 -6.43
CA LEU A 185 -1.91 1.45 -6.65
C LEU A 185 -3.41 1.76 -6.51
N THR A 186 -3.80 2.65 -5.58
CA THR A 186 -5.21 2.90 -5.25
C THR A 186 -5.72 4.29 -5.64
N GLY A 187 -5.09 4.87 -6.66
CA GLY A 187 -5.68 5.97 -7.43
C GLY A 187 -5.00 7.33 -7.33
N PHE A 188 -3.99 7.51 -6.46
CA PHE A 188 -3.22 8.76 -6.44
C PHE A 188 -2.56 9.00 -7.80
N ALA A 189 -2.58 10.22 -8.31
CA ALA A 189 -2.12 10.53 -9.66
C ALA A 189 -0.60 10.54 -9.78
N SER A 190 0.10 10.97 -8.73
CA SER A 190 1.55 11.18 -8.73
C SER A 190 2.13 11.20 -7.32
N THR A 191 3.46 11.22 -7.23
CA THR A 191 4.22 11.32 -5.97
C THR A 191 5.31 12.39 -6.03
N SER A 192 5.63 12.98 -4.89
CA SER A 192 6.84 13.78 -4.69
C SER A 192 8.10 12.93 -4.48
N ASN A 193 7.96 11.62 -4.26
CA ASN A 193 9.05 10.68 -3.99
C ASN A 193 9.75 10.25 -5.28
N VAL A 194 10.93 10.84 -5.54
CA VAL A 194 11.72 10.56 -6.74
C VAL A 194 12.23 9.11 -6.83
N GLU A 195 12.44 8.44 -5.70
CA GLU A 195 12.87 7.03 -5.68
C GLU A 195 11.73 6.09 -6.07
N ALA A 196 10.48 6.41 -5.72
CA ALA A 196 9.31 5.66 -6.19
C ALA A 196 9.14 5.78 -7.72
N THR A 197 9.43 6.95 -8.30
CA THR A 197 9.49 7.10 -9.76
C THR A 197 10.56 6.21 -10.37
N ARG A 198 11.79 6.24 -9.84
CA ARG A 198 12.90 5.41 -10.35
C ARG A 198 12.62 3.91 -10.24
N ARG A 199 12.09 3.47 -9.10
CA ARG A 199 11.95 2.05 -8.74
C ARG A 199 10.66 1.42 -9.28
N HIS A 200 9.58 2.19 -9.35
CA HIS A 200 8.23 1.68 -9.62
C HIS A 200 7.50 2.42 -10.74
N GLY A 201 8.13 3.38 -11.42
CA GLY A 201 7.51 4.09 -12.54
C GLY A 201 6.41 5.09 -12.16
N VAL A 202 6.19 5.33 -10.86
CA VAL A 202 5.13 6.25 -10.38
C VAL A 202 5.40 7.66 -10.91
N PRO A 203 4.42 8.33 -11.56
CA PRO A 203 4.60 9.69 -12.06
C PRO A 203 5.02 10.67 -10.96
N SER A 204 6.03 11.50 -11.24
CA SER A 204 6.53 12.50 -10.28
C SER A 204 5.80 13.83 -10.44
N ALA A 205 5.52 14.51 -9.32
CA ALA A 205 5.02 15.88 -9.30
C ALA A 205 5.59 16.68 -8.11
N GLY A 206 5.83 17.98 -8.33
CA GLY A 206 6.32 18.92 -7.34
C GLY A 206 6.85 20.19 -8.00
N THR A 207 6.74 21.34 -7.31
CA THR A 207 7.23 22.62 -7.83
C THR A 207 8.22 23.26 -6.87
N SER A 208 7.74 23.91 -5.82
CA SER A 208 8.57 24.59 -4.82
C SER A 208 7.99 24.47 -3.41
N ALA A 209 8.80 24.85 -2.42
CA ALA A 209 8.43 24.94 -1.02
C ALA A 209 8.70 26.37 -0.52
N HIS A 210 8.17 26.73 0.65
CA HIS A 210 8.36 28.07 1.24
C HIS A 210 9.83 28.48 1.32
N ALA A 211 10.75 27.53 1.57
CA ALA A 211 12.19 27.82 1.60
C ALA A 211 12.72 28.49 0.32
N PHE A 212 12.14 28.16 -0.84
CA PHE A 212 12.52 28.80 -2.10
C PHE A 212 12.05 30.26 -2.14
N THR A 213 10.81 30.55 -1.75
CA THR A 213 10.33 31.93 -1.64
C THR A 213 11.12 32.74 -0.61
N LEU A 214 11.37 32.16 0.57
CA LEU A 214 12.12 32.78 1.67
C LEU A 214 13.60 33.05 1.31
N LEU A 215 14.19 32.27 0.39
CA LEU A 215 15.55 32.48 -0.10
C LEU A 215 15.69 33.80 -0.88
N HIS A 216 14.61 34.27 -1.52
CA HIS A 216 14.59 35.53 -2.24
C HIS A 216 14.35 36.69 -1.25
N THR A 217 15.43 37.14 -0.63
CA THR A 217 15.47 38.28 0.30
C THR A 217 16.64 39.19 -0.05
N GLY A 218 16.49 40.49 0.20
CA GLY A 218 17.51 41.51 -0.06
C GLY A 218 17.63 42.54 1.07
N PRO A 219 18.45 43.59 0.89
CA PRO A 219 18.57 44.69 1.84
C PRO A 219 17.24 45.37 2.20
N ASP A 220 16.29 45.34 1.26
CA ASP A 220 14.96 45.93 1.39
C ASP A 220 13.90 44.93 1.92
N GLY A 221 14.32 43.71 2.27
CA GLY A 221 13.46 42.65 2.84
C GLY A 221 13.07 41.54 1.86
N PRO A 222 12.01 40.78 2.18
CA PRO A 222 11.48 39.72 1.33
C PRO A 222 11.06 40.16 -0.08
N ASP A 223 11.35 39.34 -1.10
CA ASP A 223 10.99 39.57 -2.51
C ASP A 223 10.34 38.32 -3.13
N GLU A 224 9.07 38.09 -2.80
CA GLU A 224 8.26 36.98 -3.34
C GLU A 224 8.12 37.04 -4.87
N ALA A 225 8.04 38.25 -5.44
CA ALA A 225 7.93 38.43 -6.88
C ALA A 225 9.17 37.92 -7.63
N SER A 226 10.36 38.11 -7.06
CA SER A 226 11.62 37.56 -7.61
C SER A 226 11.63 36.04 -7.57
N ALA A 227 11.14 35.42 -6.49
CA ALA A 227 11.00 33.96 -6.42
C ALA A 227 10.06 33.43 -7.52
N PHE A 228 8.87 34.03 -7.66
CA PHE A 228 7.92 33.64 -8.69
C PHE A 228 8.47 33.84 -10.11
N ARG A 229 9.16 34.97 -10.37
CA ARG A 229 9.79 35.21 -11.68
C ARG A 229 10.84 34.14 -11.99
N SER A 230 11.69 33.82 -11.02
CA SER A 230 12.72 32.79 -11.14
C SER A 230 12.10 31.42 -11.45
N GLN A 231 11.06 31.02 -10.72
CA GLN A 231 10.38 29.75 -10.94
C GLN A 231 9.68 29.68 -12.32
N VAL A 232 8.96 30.74 -12.71
CA VAL A 232 8.28 30.80 -14.02
C VAL A 232 9.31 30.79 -15.17
N ALA A 233 10.43 31.49 -15.03
CA ALA A 233 11.50 31.45 -16.03
C ALA A 233 12.11 30.05 -16.19
N ALA A 234 12.26 29.30 -15.08
CA ALA A 234 12.86 27.97 -15.10
C ALA A 234 11.88 26.85 -15.53
N LEU A 235 10.62 26.92 -15.08
CA LEU A 235 9.64 25.83 -15.21
C LEU A 235 8.50 26.15 -16.18
N GLY A 236 8.44 27.37 -16.70
CA GLY A 236 7.38 27.85 -17.58
C GLY A 236 6.10 28.28 -16.84
N VAL A 237 5.22 28.95 -17.58
CA VAL A 237 3.95 29.52 -17.07
C VAL A 237 2.96 28.46 -16.59
N GLY A 238 3.10 27.20 -17.04
CA GLY A 238 2.27 26.08 -16.60
C GLY A 238 2.55 25.58 -15.18
N THR A 239 3.52 26.17 -14.47
CA THR A 239 3.89 25.80 -13.10
C THR A 239 2.80 26.14 -12.08
N THR A 240 2.99 25.67 -10.84
CA THR A 240 2.16 26.00 -9.68
C THR A 240 2.99 26.77 -8.65
N LEU A 241 2.54 28.00 -8.33
CA LEU A 241 3.21 28.90 -7.39
C LEU A 241 2.62 28.77 -5.98
N LEU A 242 3.47 28.73 -4.95
CA LEU A 242 3.05 28.68 -3.55
C LEU A 242 2.80 30.11 -3.04
N VAL A 243 1.54 30.45 -2.77
CA VAL A 243 1.11 31.86 -2.60
C VAL A 243 0.89 32.28 -1.15
N ASP A 244 1.03 31.37 -0.19
CA ASP A 244 0.73 31.61 1.23
C ASP A 244 1.99 31.75 2.10
N THR A 245 3.11 32.20 1.52
CA THR A 245 4.35 32.39 2.30
C THR A 245 4.27 33.58 3.26
N TYR A 246 3.66 34.69 2.82
CA TYR A 246 3.53 35.91 3.63
C TYR A 246 2.08 36.35 3.81
N ASP A 247 1.39 36.63 2.70
CA ASP A 247 -0.02 37.00 2.66
C ASP A 247 -0.63 36.45 1.39
N ILE A 248 -1.68 35.64 1.52
CA ILE A 248 -2.27 34.92 0.38
C ILE A 248 -2.88 35.85 -0.67
N THR A 249 -3.48 36.97 -0.25
CA THR A 249 -4.12 37.91 -1.17
C THR A 249 -3.06 38.61 -2.01
N ARG A 250 -1.97 39.07 -1.37
CA ARG A 250 -0.84 39.68 -2.10
C ARG A 250 -0.08 38.65 -2.91
N GLY A 251 0.09 37.43 -2.41
CA GLY A 251 0.75 36.33 -3.12
C GLY A 251 0.04 35.97 -4.42
N VAL A 252 -1.29 35.84 -4.42
CA VAL A 252 -2.08 35.60 -5.64
C VAL A 252 -1.95 36.76 -6.63
N ALA A 253 -2.06 38.01 -6.17
CA ALA A 253 -1.89 39.18 -7.03
C ALA A 253 -0.50 39.19 -7.68
N THR A 254 0.54 38.92 -6.89
CA THR A 254 1.94 38.87 -7.35
C THR A 254 2.15 37.72 -8.34
N ALA A 255 1.56 36.55 -8.08
CA ALA A 255 1.63 35.40 -8.98
C ALA A 255 1.06 35.73 -10.36
N ILE A 256 -0.09 36.41 -10.42
CA ILE A 256 -0.71 36.81 -11.70
C ILE A 256 0.02 37.98 -12.35
N GLU A 257 0.54 38.95 -11.59
CA GLU A 257 1.38 40.02 -12.13
C GLU A 257 2.63 39.44 -12.84
N VAL A 258 3.26 38.44 -12.22
CA VAL A 258 4.49 37.82 -12.73
C VAL A 258 4.25 36.86 -13.89
N ALA A 259 3.24 35.98 -13.78
CA ALA A 259 3.02 34.89 -14.73
C ALA A 259 1.93 35.20 -15.77
N GLY A 260 1.13 36.24 -15.55
CA GLY A 260 -0.06 36.55 -16.33
C GLY A 260 -1.26 35.64 -16.00
N PRO A 261 -2.43 35.89 -16.63
CA PRO A 261 -3.67 35.13 -16.38
C PRO A 261 -3.61 33.67 -16.90
N GLY A 262 -2.54 33.31 -17.62
CA GLY A 262 -2.30 31.95 -18.11
C GLY A 262 -1.54 31.05 -17.14
N LEU A 263 -1.31 31.47 -15.88
CA LEU A 263 -0.63 30.68 -14.86
C LEU A 263 -1.31 29.31 -14.66
N GLY A 264 -0.52 28.25 -14.62
CA GLY A 264 -1.02 26.88 -14.51
C GLY A 264 -1.72 26.55 -13.18
N GLY A 265 -1.28 27.14 -12.07
CA GLY A 265 -1.95 27.04 -10.78
C GLY A 265 -1.32 27.82 -9.63
N VAL A 266 -2.04 27.88 -8.51
CA VAL A 266 -1.55 28.34 -7.21
C VAL A 266 -1.73 27.24 -6.17
N ARG A 267 -0.83 27.18 -5.18
CA ARG A 267 -0.89 26.25 -4.05
C ARG A 267 -1.12 26.98 -2.73
N ILE A 268 -2.02 26.44 -1.91
CA ILE A 268 -2.35 26.87 -0.55
C ILE A 268 -2.01 25.72 0.41
N ASP A 269 -1.18 25.96 1.43
CA ASP A 269 -0.69 24.93 2.37
C ASP A 269 -1.11 25.19 3.83
N SER A 270 -1.74 26.33 4.11
CA SER A 270 -2.08 26.76 5.46
C SER A 270 -3.42 27.50 5.56
N GLY A 271 -3.92 27.65 6.80
CA GLY A 271 -5.18 28.33 7.12
C GLY A 271 -6.44 27.49 6.92
N ASP A 272 -7.60 28.14 6.90
CA ASP A 272 -8.88 27.50 6.57
C ASP A 272 -8.96 27.29 5.05
N LEU A 273 -8.51 26.11 4.60
CA LEU A 273 -8.38 25.78 3.18
C LEU A 273 -9.68 25.96 2.39
N GLY A 274 -10.85 25.70 3.00
CA GLY A 274 -12.13 25.84 2.31
C GLY A 274 -12.51 27.30 2.09
N MET A 275 -12.40 28.13 3.13
CA MET A 275 -12.60 29.57 2.99
C MET A 275 -11.59 30.20 2.03
N LEU A 276 -10.31 29.85 2.16
CA LEU A 276 -9.24 30.41 1.35
C LEU A 276 -9.37 30.01 -0.12
N ALA A 277 -9.73 28.77 -0.44
CA ALA A 277 -9.96 28.36 -1.82
C ALA A 277 -11.03 29.21 -2.52
N ARG A 278 -12.15 29.51 -1.84
CA ARG A 278 -13.19 30.42 -2.39
C ARG A 278 -12.67 31.83 -2.61
N GLN A 279 -11.95 32.39 -1.64
CA GLN A 279 -11.40 33.74 -1.74
C GLN A 279 -10.39 33.84 -2.89
N VAL A 280 -9.48 32.86 -2.99
CA VAL A 280 -8.49 32.78 -4.06
C VAL A 280 -9.17 32.62 -5.42
N ARG A 281 -10.22 31.78 -5.54
CA ARG A 281 -10.97 31.64 -6.79
C ARG A 281 -11.57 32.97 -7.27
N VAL A 282 -12.26 33.69 -6.37
CA VAL A 282 -12.85 35.02 -6.67
C VAL A 282 -11.76 36.01 -7.09
N GLN A 283 -10.60 35.98 -6.43
CA GLN A 283 -9.49 36.86 -6.76
C GLN A 283 -8.85 36.52 -8.11
N LEU A 284 -8.60 35.24 -8.40
CA LEU A 284 -8.08 34.79 -9.69
C LEU A 284 -9.04 35.21 -10.82
N ASP A 285 -10.35 35.07 -10.61
CA ASP A 285 -11.35 35.47 -11.59
C ASP A 285 -11.40 36.98 -11.82
N SER A 286 -11.25 37.80 -10.77
CA SER A 286 -11.20 39.26 -10.92
C SER A 286 -9.93 39.75 -11.64
N LEU A 287 -8.86 38.94 -11.59
CA LEU A 287 -7.61 39.17 -12.32
C LEU A 287 -7.61 38.54 -13.73
N GLY A 288 -8.73 37.96 -14.18
CA GLY A 288 -8.88 37.33 -15.50
C GLY A 288 -8.25 35.93 -15.63
N ALA A 289 -7.80 35.34 -14.53
CA ALA A 289 -7.10 34.06 -14.46
C ALA A 289 -8.07 32.87 -14.25
N HIS A 290 -9.12 32.80 -15.07
CA HIS A 290 -10.21 31.81 -14.93
C HIS A 290 -9.75 30.35 -15.06
N GLY A 291 -8.66 30.09 -15.79
CA GLY A 291 -8.10 28.75 -16.00
C GLY A 291 -7.03 28.34 -14.99
N THR A 292 -6.60 29.23 -14.09
CA THR A 292 -5.56 28.93 -13.09
C THR A 292 -6.13 28.00 -12.02
N ARG A 293 -5.51 26.83 -11.85
CA ARG A 293 -5.95 25.80 -10.89
C ARG A 293 -5.58 26.14 -9.45
N ILE A 294 -6.37 25.66 -8.50
CA ILE A 294 -6.12 25.77 -7.06
C ILE A 294 -5.74 24.39 -6.53
N VAL A 295 -4.51 24.28 -6.03
CA VAL A 295 -4.01 23.09 -5.34
C VAL A 295 -4.00 23.36 -3.85
N VAL A 296 -4.55 22.46 -3.05
CA VAL A 296 -4.47 22.55 -1.58
C VAL A 296 -3.62 21.41 -1.05
N SER A 297 -2.72 21.70 -0.11
CA SER A 297 -1.89 20.69 0.54
C SER A 297 -1.96 20.79 2.06
N GLY A 298 -1.63 19.68 2.73
CA GLY A 298 -1.56 19.63 4.19
C GLY A 298 -1.79 18.22 4.74
N ASP A 299 -2.12 18.15 6.04
CA ASP A 299 -2.51 16.91 6.73
C ASP A 299 -3.96 16.51 6.40
N LEU A 300 -4.28 16.47 5.10
CA LEU A 300 -5.59 16.11 4.57
C LEU A 300 -5.81 14.60 4.70
N ASP A 301 -6.94 14.20 5.28
CA ASP A 301 -7.44 12.83 5.19
C ASP A 301 -8.70 12.75 4.32
N GLU A 302 -9.30 11.57 4.22
CA GLU A 302 -10.51 11.37 3.41
C GLU A 302 -11.70 12.24 3.86
N TYR A 303 -11.76 12.63 5.14
CA TYR A 303 -12.82 13.50 5.67
C TYR A 303 -12.57 14.96 5.27
N ALA A 304 -11.34 15.42 5.40
CA ALA A 304 -10.94 16.76 4.96
C ALA A 304 -11.12 16.93 3.45
N ILE A 305 -10.72 15.93 2.66
CA ILE A 305 -10.92 15.93 1.19
C ILE A 305 -12.41 15.98 0.86
N ALA A 306 -13.25 15.17 1.50
CA ALA A 306 -14.69 15.18 1.28
C ALA A 306 -15.33 16.54 1.61
N ALA A 307 -14.88 17.20 2.69
CA ALA A 307 -15.34 18.54 3.05
C ALA A 307 -14.93 19.59 2.00
N LEU A 308 -13.74 19.46 1.42
CA LEU A 308 -13.22 20.34 0.37
C LEU A 308 -13.81 20.06 -1.02
N ARG A 309 -14.61 19.00 -1.20
CA ARG A 309 -15.20 18.65 -2.50
C ARG A 309 -16.13 19.73 -3.04
N ALA A 310 -16.85 20.43 -2.15
CA ALA A 310 -17.73 21.55 -2.52
C ALA A 310 -16.96 22.85 -2.81
N GLU A 311 -15.66 22.87 -2.56
CA GLU A 311 -14.80 24.04 -2.74
C GLU A 311 -14.13 24.05 -4.12
N PRO A 312 -13.75 25.23 -4.64
CA PRO A 312 -13.07 25.37 -5.93
C PRO A 312 -11.61 24.92 -5.83
N VAL A 313 -11.41 23.64 -5.56
CA VAL A 313 -10.11 22.98 -5.45
C VAL A 313 -9.98 22.00 -6.61
N ASP A 314 -8.88 22.08 -7.34
CA ASP A 314 -8.63 21.27 -8.53
C ASP A 314 -7.75 20.04 -8.23
N ALA A 315 -6.91 20.10 -7.19
CA ALA A 315 -6.04 18.98 -6.80
C ALA A 315 -5.67 19.04 -5.32
N TYR A 316 -5.29 17.88 -4.76
CA TYR A 316 -4.91 17.71 -3.36
C TYR A 316 -3.46 17.23 -3.22
N GLY A 317 -2.69 17.82 -2.31
CA GLY A 317 -1.40 17.32 -1.87
C GLY A 317 -1.51 16.71 -0.48
N VAL A 318 -1.29 15.40 -0.34
CA VAL A 318 -1.54 14.68 0.91
C VAL A 318 -0.24 14.14 1.51
N GLY A 319 0.02 14.50 2.76
CA GLY A 319 1.23 14.13 3.49
C GLY A 319 1.00 13.10 4.60
N THR A 320 1.06 13.58 5.86
CA THR A 320 1.15 12.74 7.07
C THR A 320 0.01 11.74 7.20
N ARG A 321 -1.22 12.17 6.93
CA ARG A 321 -2.41 11.31 7.09
C ARG A 321 -2.34 10.10 6.18
N LEU A 322 -1.86 10.23 4.95
CA LEU A 322 -1.68 9.08 4.07
C LEU A 322 -0.62 8.12 4.62
N VAL A 323 0.61 8.60 4.88
CA VAL A 323 1.75 7.75 5.25
C VAL A 323 1.63 7.12 6.64
N THR A 324 0.63 7.53 7.42
CA THR A 324 0.27 6.93 8.72
C THR A 324 -1.02 6.09 8.63
N GLY A 325 -1.48 5.75 7.42
CA GLY A 325 -2.66 4.93 7.18
C GLY A 325 -3.97 5.59 7.66
N SER A 326 -4.06 6.91 7.57
CA SER A 326 -5.17 7.73 8.07
C SER A 326 -5.53 7.41 9.53
N GLY A 327 -4.50 7.32 10.39
CA GLY A 327 -4.65 6.95 11.80
C GLY A 327 -4.65 5.43 12.08
N ALA A 328 -4.55 4.59 11.06
CA ALA A 328 -4.37 3.15 11.19
C ALA A 328 -3.07 2.71 10.48
N PRO A 329 -1.91 2.78 11.16
CA PRO A 329 -0.59 2.58 10.53
C PRO A 329 -0.29 1.12 10.14
N THR A 330 -1.20 0.19 10.45
CA THR A 330 -1.11 -1.23 10.13
C THR A 330 -2.50 -1.76 9.76
N ALA A 331 -2.55 -2.71 8.81
CA ALA A 331 -3.79 -3.40 8.44
C ALA A 331 -4.24 -4.41 9.51
N GLY A 332 -3.43 -4.68 10.54
CA GLY A 332 -3.78 -5.59 11.64
C GLY A 332 -3.85 -7.07 11.22
N MET A 333 -3.17 -7.42 10.14
CA MET A 333 -3.03 -8.79 9.66
C MET A 333 -2.15 -9.63 10.59
N VAL A 334 -2.44 -10.93 10.64
CA VAL A 334 -1.66 -11.93 11.36
C VAL A 334 -1.34 -13.11 10.47
N TYR A 335 -0.21 -13.76 10.74
CA TYR A 335 0.28 -14.95 10.05
C TYR A 335 0.04 -16.16 10.97
N LYS A 336 -0.67 -17.19 10.51
CA LYS A 336 -1.10 -18.30 11.37
C LYS A 336 -1.00 -19.64 10.68
N LEU A 337 -0.39 -20.61 11.36
CA LEU A 337 -0.44 -22.02 11.00
C LEU A 337 -1.87 -22.53 11.15
N VAL A 338 -2.44 -23.06 10.08
CA VAL A 338 -3.82 -23.56 10.04
C VAL A 338 -3.91 -25.05 9.72
N GLU A 339 -2.85 -25.64 9.19
CA GLU A 339 -2.83 -27.05 8.80
C GLU A 339 -1.40 -27.62 8.90
N VAL A 340 -1.26 -28.84 9.41
CA VAL A 340 0.00 -29.59 9.50
C VAL A 340 -0.25 -31.02 9.03
N ASP A 341 0.49 -31.52 8.06
CA ASP A 341 0.30 -32.87 7.48
C ASP A 341 -1.15 -33.15 7.05
N GLY A 342 -1.84 -32.13 6.53
CA GLY A 342 -3.27 -32.20 6.17
C GLY A 342 -4.23 -32.18 7.37
N ILE A 343 -3.73 -32.07 8.61
CA ILE A 343 -4.53 -32.01 9.83
C ILE A 343 -4.82 -30.53 10.16
N PRO A 344 -6.10 -30.12 10.24
CA PRO A 344 -6.48 -28.77 10.63
C PRO A 344 -6.03 -28.45 12.07
N VAL A 345 -5.33 -27.32 12.25
CA VAL A 345 -4.89 -26.82 13.57
C VAL A 345 -5.34 -25.39 13.79
N ALA A 346 -5.59 -25.01 15.05
CA ALA A 346 -5.95 -23.65 15.41
C ALA A 346 -5.48 -23.31 16.82
N LYS A 347 -5.13 -22.03 17.01
CA LYS A 347 -4.94 -21.49 18.35
C LYS A 347 -6.29 -21.21 18.99
N ARG A 348 -6.56 -21.85 20.13
CA ARG A 348 -7.71 -21.54 20.99
C ARG A 348 -7.32 -20.45 21.97
N SER A 349 -8.01 -19.31 21.93
CA SER A 349 -7.91 -18.28 22.97
C SER A 349 -9.16 -17.43 22.96
N THR A 350 -9.66 -17.10 24.15
CA THR A 350 -10.75 -16.14 24.35
C THR A 350 -10.44 -14.85 23.59
N HIS A 351 -11.29 -14.50 22.62
CA HIS A 351 -11.22 -13.30 21.77
C HIS A 351 -10.14 -13.26 20.66
N LYS A 352 -9.40 -14.35 20.38
CA LYS A 352 -8.44 -14.42 19.25
C LYS A 352 -8.43 -15.79 18.56
N GLU A 353 -9.60 -16.38 18.36
CA GLU A 353 -9.72 -17.67 17.68
C GLU A 353 -9.30 -17.56 16.20
N SER A 354 -8.53 -18.54 15.73
CA SER A 354 -8.22 -18.73 14.32
C SER A 354 -9.02 -19.90 13.78
N LEU A 355 -9.53 -19.80 12.55
CA LEU A 355 -10.24 -20.91 11.91
C LEU A 355 -9.24 -21.98 11.44
N PRO A 356 -9.40 -23.26 11.85
CA PRO A 356 -8.50 -24.33 11.44
C PRO A 356 -8.67 -24.72 9.97
N GLY A 357 -7.64 -25.32 9.40
CA GLY A 357 -7.61 -25.86 8.04
C GLY A 357 -7.33 -24.81 6.98
N ALA A 358 -6.70 -25.22 5.88
CA ALA A 358 -6.45 -24.34 4.75
C ALA A 358 -7.78 -23.91 4.10
N LYS A 359 -7.89 -22.62 3.78
CA LYS A 359 -9.09 -22.00 3.23
C LYS A 359 -8.80 -21.25 1.94
N ARG A 360 -9.81 -21.13 1.08
CA ARG A 360 -9.85 -20.20 -0.05
C ARG A 360 -11.11 -19.35 0.04
N ALA A 361 -11.11 -18.22 -0.64
CA ALA A 361 -12.24 -17.29 -0.63
C ALA A 361 -12.87 -17.17 -2.02
N VAL A 362 -14.20 -17.13 -2.03
CA VAL A 362 -15.01 -16.83 -3.21
C VAL A 362 -15.89 -15.63 -2.88
N ARG A 363 -15.97 -14.66 -3.78
CA ARG A 363 -16.88 -13.53 -3.62
C ARG A 363 -18.10 -13.67 -4.53
N LEU A 364 -19.27 -13.55 -3.92
CA LEU A 364 -20.56 -13.57 -4.59
C LEU A 364 -20.94 -12.16 -5.01
N HIS A 365 -21.40 -12.03 -6.26
CA HIS A 365 -21.83 -10.76 -6.83
C HIS A 365 -23.25 -10.90 -7.38
N ARG A 366 -24.05 -9.84 -7.29
CA ARG A 366 -25.27 -9.72 -8.12
C ARG A 366 -24.86 -9.58 -9.58
N ARG A 367 -25.80 -9.85 -10.49
CA ARG A 367 -25.63 -9.57 -11.94
C ARG A 367 -25.28 -8.11 -12.25
N SER A 368 -25.55 -7.17 -11.34
CA SER A 368 -25.12 -5.77 -11.44
C SER A 368 -23.61 -5.56 -11.23
N GLY A 369 -22.88 -6.60 -10.80
CA GLY A 369 -21.48 -6.52 -10.39
C GLY A 369 -21.28 -6.18 -8.91
N THR A 370 -22.35 -5.89 -8.16
CA THR A 370 -22.24 -5.55 -6.73
C THR A 370 -21.93 -6.79 -5.89
N ALA A 371 -20.83 -6.76 -5.14
CA ALA A 371 -20.46 -7.78 -4.16
C ALA A 371 -21.48 -7.83 -3.02
N VAL A 372 -21.89 -9.03 -2.63
CA VAL A 372 -22.90 -9.25 -1.57
C VAL A 372 -22.41 -10.09 -0.41
N GLU A 373 -21.47 -10.99 -0.64
CA GLU A 373 -20.94 -11.88 0.38
C GLU A 373 -19.57 -12.41 -0.04
N GLU A 374 -18.69 -12.58 0.94
CA GLU A 374 -17.47 -13.35 0.79
C GLU A 374 -17.60 -14.68 1.53
N VAL A 375 -17.31 -15.77 0.84
CA VAL A 375 -17.49 -17.12 1.35
C VAL A 375 -16.12 -17.78 1.49
N LEU A 376 -15.75 -18.11 2.74
CA LEU A 376 -14.56 -18.87 3.05
C LEU A 376 -14.89 -20.36 2.98
N LEU A 377 -14.19 -21.06 2.10
CA LEU A 377 -14.35 -22.49 1.85
C LEU A 377 -13.08 -23.21 2.33
N PRO A 378 -13.18 -24.48 2.79
CA PRO A 378 -12.01 -25.35 2.84
C PRO A 378 -11.30 -25.35 1.48
N TRP A 379 -9.97 -25.46 1.46
CA TRP A 379 -9.17 -25.29 0.24
C TRP A 379 -9.66 -26.15 -0.93
N ALA A 380 -9.93 -27.44 -0.67
CA ALA A 380 -10.46 -28.39 -1.66
C ALA A 380 -12.00 -28.38 -1.77
N GLY A 381 -12.68 -27.52 -1.01
CA GLY A 381 -14.13 -27.39 -1.00
C GLY A 381 -14.65 -26.69 -2.24
N SER A 382 -15.92 -26.93 -2.56
CA SER A 382 -16.67 -26.24 -3.62
C SER A 382 -17.88 -25.54 -3.05
N LEU A 383 -18.25 -24.40 -3.63
CA LEU A 383 -19.51 -23.73 -3.37
C LEU A 383 -20.52 -24.14 -4.45
N ASN A 384 -21.74 -24.49 -4.05
CA ASN A 384 -22.80 -24.73 -5.02
C ASN A 384 -23.19 -23.39 -5.68
N ALA A 385 -23.62 -23.43 -6.94
CA ALA A 385 -24.16 -22.25 -7.59
C ALA A 385 -25.35 -21.69 -6.80
N GLU A 386 -25.32 -20.40 -6.50
CA GLU A 386 -26.42 -19.72 -5.82
C GLU A 386 -27.26 -18.98 -6.89
N PRO A 387 -28.56 -19.31 -7.05
CA PRO A 387 -29.36 -18.74 -8.13
C PRO A 387 -29.36 -17.21 -8.13
N GLY A 388 -28.93 -16.63 -9.26
CA GLY A 388 -28.91 -15.17 -9.45
C GLY A 388 -27.64 -14.47 -8.98
N LEU A 389 -26.63 -15.21 -8.51
CA LEU A 389 -25.32 -14.67 -8.11
C LEU A 389 -24.19 -15.24 -8.97
N ASP A 390 -23.25 -14.36 -9.33
CA ASP A 390 -22.01 -14.73 -9.99
C ASP A 390 -20.92 -14.98 -8.93
N GLN A 391 -20.09 -16.00 -9.15
CA GLN A 391 -19.03 -16.41 -8.22
C GLN A 391 -17.66 -16.05 -8.80
N ARG A 392 -16.82 -15.38 -8.00
CA ARG A 392 -15.43 -15.09 -8.37
C ARG A 392 -14.48 -15.66 -7.33
N ASP A 393 -13.55 -16.53 -7.77
CA ASP A 393 -12.45 -16.96 -6.91
C ASP A 393 -11.50 -15.79 -6.67
N LEU A 394 -11.05 -15.63 -5.44
CA LEU A 394 -10.13 -14.55 -5.05
C LEU A 394 -8.69 -15.03 -4.96
N MET A 395 -8.43 -16.34 -4.90
CA MET A 395 -7.07 -16.86 -4.75
C MET A 395 -6.43 -17.04 -6.13
N VAL A 396 -5.34 -16.30 -6.37
CA VAL A 396 -4.49 -16.47 -7.55
C VAL A 396 -3.13 -17.03 -7.16
N PRO A 397 -2.49 -17.82 -8.03
CA PRO A 397 -1.11 -18.27 -7.81
C PRO A 397 -0.17 -17.06 -7.82
N LEU A 398 0.71 -16.97 -6.82
CA LEU A 398 1.73 -15.90 -6.73
C LEU A 398 3.15 -16.46 -6.89
N MET A 399 3.40 -17.62 -6.29
CA MET A 399 4.70 -18.27 -6.30
C MET A 399 4.54 -19.79 -6.37
N ARG A 400 5.41 -20.44 -7.15
CA ARG A 400 5.50 -21.90 -7.27
C ARG A 400 6.95 -22.32 -7.20
N ASP A 401 7.23 -23.33 -6.37
CA ASP A 401 8.55 -23.94 -6.20
C ASP A 401 9.66 -22.90 -5.88
N GLY A 402 9.29 -21.84 -5.15
CA GLY A 402 10.17 -20.74 -4.79
C GLY A 402 10.28 -19.58 -5.78
N ASP A 403 9.68 -19.69 -6.97
CA ASP A 403 9.76 -18.69 -8.03
C ASP A 403 8.42 -17.98 -8.25
N PRO A 404 8.39 -16.65 -8.40
CA PRO A 404 7.18 -15.95 -8.80
C PRO A 404 6.66 -16.45 -10.13
N VAL A 405 5.33 -16.59 -10.26
CA VAL A 405 4.73 -17.05 -11.52
C VAL A 405 4.97 -16.03 -12.66
N PRO A 406 5.09 -16.47 -13.92
CA PRO A 406 5.52 -15.60 -15.02
C PRO A 406 4.54 -14.45 -15.33
N ASP A 407 3.25 -14.67 -15.15
CA ASP A 407 2.18 -13.76 -15.56
C ASP A 407 1.65 -12.90 -14.40
N LEU A 408 2.54 -12.47 -13.50
CA LEU A 408 2.15 -11.55 -12.43
C LEU A 408 1.83 -10.16 -12.98
N PRO A 409 0.77 -9.50 -12.48
CA PRO A 409 0.40 -8.18 -12.94
C PRO A 409 1.45 -7.14 -12.56
N THR A 410 1.66 -6.19 -13.45
CA THR A 410 2.37 -4.93 -13.20
C THR A 410 1.64 -4.06 -12.18
N LEU A 411 2.29 -2.98 -11.72
CA LEU A 411 1.66 -2.02 -10.83
C LEU A 411 0.46 -1.33 -11.51
N GLU A 412 0.59 -1.01 -12.79
CA GLU A 412 -0.45 -0.41 -13.62
C GLU A 412 -1.64 -1.34 -13.82
N GLU A 413 -1.40 -2.62 -14.10
CA GLU A 413 -2.47 -3.63 -14.20
C GLU A 413 -3.16 -3.85 -12.85
N SER A 414 -2.41 -3.86 -11.76
CA SER A 414 -2.97 -3.97 -10.40
C SER A 414 -3.80 -2.73 -10.03
N ARG A 415 -3.37 -1.55 -10.48
CA ARG A 415 -4.14 -0.30 -10.33
C ARG A 415 -5.45 -0.36 -11.11
N ALA A 416 -5.40 -0.74 -12.38
CA ALA A 416 -6.61 -0.90 -13.20
C ALA A 416 -7.56 -1.96 -12.62
N PHE A 417 -7.00 -3.04 -12.08
CA PHE A 417 -7.77 -4.03 -11.35
C PHE A 417 -8.44 -3.43 -10.11
N HIS A 418 -7.73 -2.64 -9.29
CA HIS A 418 -8.31 -1.96 -8.14
C HIS A 418 -9.47 -1.03 -8.52
N GLU A 419 -9.33 -0.27 -9.60
CA GLU A 419 -10.40 0.59 -10.15
C GLU A 419 -11.66 -0.23 -10.49
N SER A 420 -11.50 -1.46 -10.98
CA SER A 420 -12.62 -2.37 -11.20
C SER A 420 -13.14 -3.03 -9.91
N ALA A 421 -12.28 -3.26 -8.91
CA ALA A 421 -12.67 -3.90 -7.66
C ALA A 421 -13.48 -2.95 -6.76
N ILE A 422 -13.07 -1.68 -6.68
CA ILE A 422 -13.72 -0.69 -5.80
C ILE A 422 -15.17 -0.42 -6.19
N VAL A 423 -15.49 -0.44 -7.50
CA VAL A 423 -16.86 -0.23 -8.01
C VAL A 423 -17.79 -1.42 -7.71
N THR A 424 -17.26 -2.57 -7.30
CA THR A 424 -18.08 -3.71 -6.87
C THR A 424 -18.67 -3.55 -5.48
N LEU A 425 -18.17 -2.61 -4.66
CA LEU A 425 -18.70 -2.40 -3.32
C LEU A 425 -20.19 -1.99 -3.36
N PRO A 426 -21.01 -2.44 -2.39
CA PRO A 426 -22.29 -1.81 -2.17
C PRO A 426 -22.09 -0.35 -1.75
N TRP A 427 -23.12 0.49 -1.91
CA TRP A 427 -23.01 1.94 -1.71
C TRP A 427 -22.47 2.31 -0.32
N GLU A 428 -22.87 1.55 0.71
CA GLU A 428 -22.42 1.71 2.09
C GLU A 428 -20.90 1.49 2.23
N GLY A 429 -20.27 0.77 1.31
CA GLY A 429 -18.84 0.55 1.29
C GLY A 429 -18.02 1.79 0.95
N LEU A 430 -18.60 2.75 0.23
CA LEU A 430 -17.97 4.04 -0.08
C LEU A 430 -18.27 5.11 0.99
N ALA A 431 -19.12 4.81 1.97
CA ALA A 431 -19.47 5.75 3.02
C ALA A 431 -18.28 6.01 3.95
N LEU A 432 -18.06 7.28 4.28
CA LEU A 432 -17.08 7.71 5.28
C LEU A 432 -17.59 7.59 6.71
N SER A 433 -18.91 7.48 6.91
CA SER A 433 -19.50 7.29 8.24
C SER A 433 -19.12 5.95 8.85
N GLU A 434 -19.05 5.91 10.18
CA GLU A 434 -18.75 4.70 10.94
C GLU A 434 -19.71 3.56 10.65
N GLY A 435 -19.17 2.34 10.65
CA GLY A 435 -19.95 1.11 10.78
C GLY A 435 -19.19 -0.12 10.30
N GLU A 436 -19.95 -1.21 10.12
CA GLU A 436 -19.44 -2.55 9.83
C GLU A 436 -18.84 -2.70 8.42
N PRO A 437 -18.02 -3.76 8.20
CA PRO A 437 -17.55 -4.13 6.87
C PRO A 437 -18.69 -4.22 5.85
N ALA A 438 -18.45 -3.70 4.65
CA ALA A 438 -19.48 -3.56 3.61
C ALA A 438 -19.93 -4.90 3.01
N VAL A 439 -19.05 -5.90 3.01
CA VAL A 439 -19.37 -7.25 2.54
C VAL A 439 -19.22 -8.20 3.72
N PRO A 440 -20.29 -8.93 4.10
CA PRO A 440 -20.22 -9.93 5.15
C PRO A 440 -19.37 -11.13 4.72
N VAL A 441 -18.71 -11.75 5.69
CA VAL A 441 -17.90 -12.95 5.49
C VAL A 441 -18.60 -14.15 6.12
N ARG A 442 -18.91 -15.17 5.30
CA ARG A 442 -19.48 -16.45 5.74
C ARG A 442 -18.43 -17.54 5.67
N VAL A 443 -18.35 -18.36 6.71
CA VAL A 443 -17.45 -19.51 6.78
C VAL A 443 -18.24 -20.79 6.51
N VAL A 444 -17.81 -21.56 5.51
CA VAL A 444 -18.32 -22.91 5.27
C VAL A 444 -17.46 -23.89 6.03
N PRO A 445 -18.03 -24.68 6.97
CA PRO A 445 -17.25 -25.66 7.72
C PRO A 445 -16.78 -26.80 6.80
N PRO A 446 -15.64 -27.45 7.11
CA PRO A 446 -15.27 -28.68 6.43
C PRO A 446 -16.36 -29.74 6.57
N ARG A 447 -16.59 -30.53 5.52
CA ARG A 447 -17.52 -31.67 5.60
C ARG A 447 -16.93 -32.72 6.55
N PRO A 448 -17.77 -33.34 7.41
CA PRO A 448 -17.32 -34.32 8.40
C PRO A 448 -16.73 -35.59 7.78
#